data_AF-A0A7Z9ZGY1-F1
#
_entry.id   AF-A0A7Z9ZGY1-F1
#
_cell.length_a   1.000
_cell.length_b   1.000
_cell.length_c   1.000
_cell.angle_alpha   90.00
_cell.angle_beta   90.00
_cell.angle_gamma   90.00
#
_symmetry.space_group_name_H-M   'P 1'
#
loop_
_entity.id
_entity.type
_entity.pdbx_description
1 polymer ?
#
loop_
_entity_poly.entity_id
_entity_poly.type
_entity_poly.pdbx_seq_one_letter_code
_entity_poly.pdbx_strand_id
1 'polypeptide(L)' 'MNFPGKGKVAVLRTHPETVLEDYARLMHLAEYEKALPKDKETLLKINISWQTWYPACSTAPWQ' A
#
# COMPACT_ATOMS: atom_id res chain seq x y z
N MET A 1 1.65 -26.70 6.40
CA MET A 1 2.98 -26.29 5.90
C MET A 1 3.41 -25.05 6.66
N ASN A 2 4.57 -25.08 7.33
CA ASN A 2 5.13 -23.92 8.01
C ASN A 2 6.29 -23.39 7.13
N PHE A 3 6.20 -22.13 6.69
CA PHE A 3 7.17 -21.53 5.78
C PHE A 3 7.93 -20.39 6.48
N PRO A 4 9.08 -20.64 7.10
CA PRO A 4 9.90 -19.57 7.65
C PRO A 4 10.44 -18.70 6.51
N GLY A 5 10.19 -17.39 6.56
CA GLY A 5 10.69 -16.42 5.58
C GLY A 5 9.75 -16.06 4.43
N LYS A 6 8.48 -16.51 4.42
CA LYS A 6 7.50 -15.99 3.45
C LYS A 6 6.76 -14.80 4.06
N GLY A 7 6.86 -13.64 3.40
CA GLY A 7 6.15 -12.42 3.83
C GLY A 7 4.63 -12.64 3.92
N LYS A 8 3.96 -11.88 4.78
CA LYS A 8 2.50 -11.95 4.93
C LYS A 8 1.84 -11.32 3.72
N VAL A 9 0.95 -12.06 3.07
CA VAL A 9 0.14 -11.55 1.95
C VAL A 9 -1.30 -11.39 2.42
N ALA A 10 -1.85 -10.19 2.23
CA ALA A 10 -3.25 -9.88 2.50
C ALA A 10 -3.93 -9.49 1.18
N VAL A 11 -5.15 -9.98 0.97
CA VAL A 11 -5.98 -9.64 -0.18
C VAL A 11 -7.35 -9.21 0.34
N LEU A 12 -7.83 -8.08 -0.16
CA LEU A 12 -9.11 -7.51 0.22
C LEU A 12 -9.87 -7.06 -1.02
N ARG A 13 -11.15 -7.46 -1.12
CA ARG A 13 -12.06 -6.90 -2.12
C ARG A 13 -12.53 -5.53 -1.65
N THR A 14 -12.44 -4.54 -2.52
CA THR A 14 -12.79 -3.14 -2.24
C THR A 14 -13.97 -2.67 -3.10
N HIS A 15 -14.58 -1.55 -2.71
CA HIS A 15 -15.58 -0.81 -3.48
C HIS A 15 -15.19 0.67 -3.55
N PRO A 16 -15.59 1.42 -4.59
CA PRO A 16 -15.24 2.83 -4.74
C PRO A 16 -15.59 3.69 -3.52
N GLU A 17 -16.71 3.37 -2.86
CA GLU A 17 -17.24 4.12 -1.71
C GLU A 17 -16.41 3.93 -0.44
N THR A 18 -15.62 2.85 -0.35
CA THR A 18 -14.88 2.44 0.86
C THR A 18 -13.38 2.26 0.62
N VAL A 19 -12.87 2.72 -0.52
CA VAL A 19 -11.52 2.38 -0.98
C VAL A 19 -10.44 2.84 0.03
N LEU A 20 -10.64 3.97 0.70
CA LEU A 20 -9.69 4.49 1.68
C LEU A 20 -9.69 3.67 2.98
N GLU A 21 -10.87 3.35 3.50
CA GLU A 21 -11.03 2.49 4.67
C GLU A 21 -10.53 1.07 4.40
N ASP A 22 -10.76 0.57 3.19
CA ASP A 22 -10.27 -0.73 2.74
C ASP A 22 -8.75 -0.77 2.70
N TYR A 23 -8.07 0.29 2.24
CA TYR A 23 -6.62 0.39 2.31
C TYR A 23 -6.11 0.39 3.75
N ALA A 24 -6.73 1.16 4.65
CA ALA A 24 -6.34 1.15 6.07
C ALA A 24 -6.46 -0.27 6.66
N ARG A 25 -7.59 -0.95 6.40
CA ARG A 25 -7.82 -2.33 6.83
C ARG A 25 -6.80 -3.30 6.21
N LEU A 26 -6.50 -3.15 4.93
CA LEU A 26 -5.51 -3.98 4.24
C LEU A 26 -4.11 -3.83 4.85
N MET A 27 -3.70 -2.61 5.19
CA MET A 27 -2.41 -2.35 5.84
C MET A 27 -2.32 -3.04 7.20
N HIS A 28 -3.39 -2.97 8.01
CA HIS A 28 -3.44 -3.70 9.29
C HIS A 28 -3.38 -5.22 9.10
N LEU A 29 -4.10 -5.76 8.10
CA LEU A 29 -4.03 -7.19 7.76
C LEU A 29 -2.60 -7.62 7.37
N ALA A 30 -1.85 -6.74 6.69
CA ALA A 30 -0.46 -6.96 6.32
C ALA A 30 0.55 -6.77 7.47
N GLU A 31 0.10 -6.35 8.66
CA GLU A 31 0.94 -6.14 9.86
C GLU A 31 2.07 -5.11 9.64
N TYR A 32 1.79 -4.04 8.90
CA TYR A 32 2.81 -3.05 8.54
C TYR A 32 3.55 -2.43 9.75
N GLU A 33 2.87 -2.31 10.89
CA GLU A 33 3.45 -1.75 12.13
C GLU A 33 4.64 -2.56 12.66
N LYS A 34 4.77 -3.85 12.28
CA LYS A 34 5.96 -4.66 12.61
C LYS A 34 7.20 -4.22 11.82
N ALA A 35 7.00 -3.61 10.66
CA ALA A 35 8.06 -3.10 9.79
C ALA A 35 8.26 -1.58 9.92
N LEU A 36 7.23 -0.84 10.33
CA LEU A 36 7.22 0.62 10.49
C LEU A 36 6.93 0.99 11.96
N PRO A 37 7.96 1.01 12.83
CA PRO A 37 7.77 1.27 14.25
C PRO A 37 7.46 2.76 14.51
N LYS A 38 6.58 3.03 15.47
CA LYS A 38 5.99 4.36 15.74
C LYS A 38 6.95 5.37 16.39
N ASP A 39 8.05 4.88 16.94
CA ASP A 39 9.12 5.69 17.54
C ASP A 39 10.08 6.27 16.50
N LYS A 40 9.90 5.93 15.22
CA LYS A 40 10.70 6.45 14.11
C LYS A 40 9.86 7.37 13.22
N GLU A 41 10.41 8.53 12.93
CA GLU A 41 9.86 9.40 11.89
C GLU A 41 9.84 8.63 10.56
N THR A 42 8.64 8.52 9.99
CA THR A 42 8.40 7.79 8.74
C THR A 42 7.89 8.75 7.70
N LEU A 43 8.59 8.85 6.57
CA LEU A 43 8.22 9.69 5.43
C LEU A 43 7.52 8.87 4.35
N LEU A 44 6.39 9.36 3.85
CA LEU A 44 5.79 8.84 2.62
C LEU A 44 6.39 9.56 1.41
N LYS A 45 7.25 8.86 0.66
CA LYS A 45 7.81 9.37 -0.61
C LYS A 45 7.03 8.80 -1.79
N ILE A 46 6.45 9.68 -2.59
CA ILE A 46 5.78 9.31 -3.85
C ILE A 46 6.70 9.68 -5.01
N ASN A 47 7.05 8.71 -5.87
CA ASN A 47 7.71 9.01 -7.14
C ASN A 47 6.63 9.24 -8.19
N ILE A 48 6.51 10.47 -8.67
CA ILE A 48 5.63 10.83 -9.78
C ILE A 48 6.46 10.96 -11.06
N SER A 49 6.19 10.12 -12.06
CA SER A 49 6.84 10.19 -13.36
C SER A 49 5.99 11.05 -14.31
N TRP A 50 6.42 12.28 -14.55
CA TRP A 50 5.71 13.20 -15.45
C TRP A 50 6.07 13.01 -16.92
N GLN A 51 7.26 12.45 -17.21
CA GLN A 51 7.83 12.37 -18.55
C GLN A 51 7.58 11.01 -19.23
N THR A 52 7.32 9.95 -18.45
CA THR A 52 7.12 8.59 -18.95
C THR A 52 5.83 8.03 -18.36
N TRP A 53 4.87 7.74 -19.23
CA TRP A 53 3.63 7.09 -18.86
C TRP A 53 3.86 5.60 -18.67
N TYR A 54 3.58 5.08 -17.47
CA TYR A 54 3.61 3.65 -17.18
C TYR A 54 2.17 3.15 -17.02
N PRO A 55 1.70 2.25 -17.91
CA PRO A 55 0.37 1.65 -17.77
C PRO A 55 0.24 1.00 -16.38
N ALA A 56 -0.86 1.29 -15.68
CA ALA A 56 -1.16 0.88 -14.30
C ALA A 56 -0.36 1.55 -13.15
N CYS A 57 0.60 2.43 -13.43
CA CYS A 57 1.36 3.17 -12.41
C CYS A 57 1.17 4.69 -12.46
N SER A 58 0.72 5.22 -13.60
CA SER A 58 0.51 6.66 -13.81
C SER A 58 -0.99 6.96 -13.93
N THR A 59 -1.62 7.49 -12.88
CA THR A 59 -2.94 8.11 -12.99
C THR A 59 -2.81 9.51 -13.62
N ALA A 60 -3.83 9.93 -14.38
CA ALA A 60 -3.83 11.26 -15.00
C ALA A 60 -3.77 12.35 -13.91
N PRO A 61 -3.01 13.45 -14.10
CA PRO A 61 -2.69 14.39 -13.03
C PRO A 61 -3.84 15.30 -12.58
N TRP A 62 -5.05 15.17 -13.13
CA TRP A 62 -6.23 15.98 -12.78
C TRP A 62 -7.45 15.14 -12.35
N GLN A 63 -7.21 13.99 -11.71
CA GLN A 63 -8.22 13.36 -10.87
C GLN A 63 -8.00 13.65 -9.40
#